data_AF-A0A1X0RTK3-F1
#
_entry.id   AF-A0A1X0RTK3-F1
#
_cell.length_a   1.000
_cell.length_b   1.000
_cell.length_c   1.000
_cell.angle_alpha   90.00
_cell.angle_beta   90.00
_cell.angle_gamma   90.00
#
_symmetry.space_group_name_H-M   'P 1'
#
loop_
_entity.id
_entity.type
_entity.pdbx_description
1 polymer ?
#
loop_
_entity_poly.entity_id
_entity_poly.type
_entity_poly.pdbx_seq_one_letter_code
_entity_poly.pdbx_strand_id
1 'polypeptide(L)' 'LPNQVAFDWPDFIAGVFNLKARHFLNDLKKKNIFGRYKGLVRTIEYQKRDLPHMHLLLFLG' A
#
# COMPACT_ATOMS: atom_id res chain seq x y z
N LEU A 1 19.89 -14.06 -8.61
CA LEU A 1 21.37 -14.10 -8.55
C LEU A 1 21.80 -13.57 -7.18
N PRO A 2 22.89 -14.06 -6.57
CA PRO A 2 23.37 -13.48 -5.32
C PRO A 2 23.71 -12.00 -5.56
N ASN A 3 23.29 -11.13 -4.63
CA ASN A 3 23.38 -9.66 -4.68
C ASN A 3 22.27 -8.88 -5.41
N GLN A 4 21.10 -9.48 -5.67
CA GLN A 4 19.96 -8.69 -6.15
C GLN A 4 19.28 -7.91 -5.02
N VAL A 5 19.14 -6.60 -5.20
CA VAL A 5 18.40 -5.70 -4.31
C VAL A 5 16.96 -5.56 -4.81
N ALA A 6 16.04 -5.12 -3.95
CA ALA A 6 14.61 -5.01 -4.30
C ALA A 6 14.34 -4.23 -5.61
N PHE A 7 15.23 -3.28 -5.92
CA PHE A 7 15.17 -2.48 -7.15
C PHE A 7 15.39 -3.26 -8.45
N ASP A 8 15.99 -4.45 -8.40
CA ASP A 8 16.26 -5.24 -9.60
C ASP A 8 15.00 -5.92 -10.17
N TRP A 9 13.89 -5.89 -9.43
CA TRP A 9 12.61 -6.52 -9.79
C TRP A 9 11.41 -5.60 -9.54
N PRO A 10 11.33 -4.46 -10.22
CA PRO A 10 10.33 -3.42 -9.93
C PRO A 10 8.88 -3.93 -10.04
N ASP A 11 8.59 -4.78 -11.03
CA ASP A 11 7.25 -5.35 -11.21
C ASP A 11 6.85 -6.32 -10.09
N PHE A 12 7.80 -7.11 -9.60
CA PHE A 12 7.56 -8.02 -8.48
C PHE A 12 7.26 -7.25 -7.19
N ILE A 13 8.07 -6.22 -6.92
CA ILE A 13 7.85 -5.33 -5.77
C ILE A 13 6.50 -4.61 -5.89
N ALA A 14 6.16 -4.06 -7.06
CA ALA A 14 4.87 -3.43 -7.30
C ALA A 14 3.70 -4.39 -7.06
N GLY A 15 3.83 -5.65 -7.50
CA GLY A 15 2.84 -6.71 -7.26
C GLY A 15 2.64 -7.01 -5.77
N VAL A 16 3.73 -7.25 -5.04
CA VAL A 16 3.70 -7.52 -3.59
C VAL A 16 3.15 -6.31 -2.83
N PHE A 17 3.58 -5.10 -3.18
CA PHE A 17 3.07 -3.86 -2.61
C PHE A 17 1.56 -3.74 -2.80
N ASN A 18 1.07 -3.94 -4.03
CA ASN A 18 -0.37 -3.87 -4.32
C ASN A 18 -1.17 -4.95 -3.58
N LEU A 19 -0.62 -6.14 -3.37
CA LEU A 19 -1.25 -7.17 -2.55
C LEU A 19 -1.40 -6.72 -1.10
N LYS A 20 -0.31 -6.21 -0.49
CA LYS A 20 -0.33 -5.72 0.90
C LYS A 20 -1.25 -4.50 1.06
N ALA A 21 -1.21 -3.56 0.11
CA ALA A 21 -2.09 -2.39 0.05
C ALA A 21 -3.57 -2.80 0.05
N ARG A 22 -3.96 -3.77 -0.79
CA ARG A 22 -5.34 -4.28 -0.83
C ARG A 22 -5.74 -4.97 0.48
N HIS A 23 -4.84 -5.77 1.07
CA HIS A 23 -5.10 -6.40 2.36
C HIS A 23 -5.33 -5.35 3.45
N PHE A 24 -4.47 -4.34 3.54
CA PHE A 24 -4.60 -3.28 4.53
C PHE A 24 -5.92 -2.49 4.38
N LEU A 25 -6.29 -2.12 3.15
CA LEU A 25 -7.57 -1.45 2.89
C LEU A 25 -8.77 -2.34 3.23
N ASN A 26 -8.65 -3.66 3.07
CA ASN A 26 -9.68 -4.61 3.48
C ASN A 26 -9.83 -4.67 5.01
N ASP A 27 -8.72 -4.59 5.74
CA ASP A 27 -8.74 -4.52 7.20
C ASP A 27 -9.45 -3.23 7.67
N LEU A 28 -9.15 -2.09 7.03
CA LEU A 28 -9.81 -0.81 7.31
C LEU A 28 -11.31 -0.85 7.00
N LYS A 29 -11.69 -1.34 5.81
CA LYS A 29 -13.06 -1.22 5.30
C LYS A 29 -14.01 -2.32 5.78
N LYS A 30 -13.52 -3.57 5.87
CA LYS A 30 -14.35 -4.74 6.16
C LYS A 30 -14.17 -5.24 7.58
N LYS A 31 -12.93 -5.27 8.07
CA LYS A 31 -12.64 -5.69 9.44
C LYS A 31 -12.80 -4.55 10.45
N ASN A 32 -12.99 -3.32 9.97
CA ASN A 32 -13.28 -2.14 10.79
C ASN A 32 -12.25 -1.96 11.93
N ILE A 33 -10.95 -2.20 11.63
CA ILE A 33 -9.90 -2.30 12.66
C ILE A 33 -9.69 -1.01 13.48
N PHE A 34 -10.14 0.13 12.98
CA PHE A 34 -10.13 1.42 13.69
C PHE A 34 -11.54 1.92 14.05
N GLY A 35 -12.55 1.06 13.96
CA GLY A 35 -13.94 1.45 14.11
C GLY A 35 -14.45 2.29 12.93
N ARG A 36 -15.65 2.86 13.10
CA ARG A 36 -16.33 3.64 12.06
C ARG A 36 -15.54 4.92 11.76
N TYR A 37 -14.98 5.01 10.56
CA TYR A 37 -14.31 6.21 10.07
C TYR A 37 -15.29 7.11 9.29
N LYS A 38 -15.06 8.43 9.32
CA LYS A 38 -15.83 9.46 8.61
C LYS A 38 -15.43 9.58 7.13
N GLY A 39 -14.17 9.30 6.81
CA GLY A 39 -13.66 9.33 5.44
C GLY A 39 -12.30 8.63 5.30
N LEU A 40 -11.95 8.27 4.07
CA LEU A 40 -10.67 7.68 3.70
C LEU A 40 -10.23 8.21 2.34
N VAL A 41 -9.03 8.77 2.25
CA VAL A 41 -8.39 9.20 1.00
C VAL A 41 -7.06 8.48 0.85
N ARG A 42 -6.75 7.97 -0.34
CA ARG A 42 -5.48 7.30 -0.61
C ARG A 42 -4.93 7.65 -1.98
N THR A 43 -3.61 7.69 -2.08
CA THR A 43 -2.86 7.77 -3.33
C THR A 43 -1.77 6.71 -3.32
N ILE A 44 -1.52 6.07 -4.46
CA ILE A 44 -0.36 5.20 -4.66
C ILE A 44 0.51 5.84 -5.72
N GLU A 45 1.79 6.00 -5.42
CA GLU A 45 2.78 6.54 -6.34
C GLU A 45 3.74 5.44 -6.76
N TYR A 46 3.82 5.21 -8.08
CA TYR A 46 4.79 4.31 -8.69
C TYR A 46 5.86 5.17 -9.36
N GLN A 47 6.99 5.35 -8.68
CA GLN A 47 8.09 6.12 -9.21
C GLN A 47 9.02 5.22 -10.05
N LYS A 48 9.61 5.75 -11.13
CA LYS A 48 10.44 4.98 -12.08
C LYS A 48 11.67 4.32 -11.46
N ARG A 49 12.15 4.84 -10.31
CA ARG A 49 13.35 4.37 -9.60
C ARG A 49 13.18 4.44 -8.08
N ASP A 50 11.96 4.54 -7.59
CA ASP A 50 11.68 4.42 -6.16
C ASP A 50 10.66 3.33 -5.90
N LEU A 51 10.67 2.78 -4.70
CA LEU A 51 9.71 1.76 -4.31
C LEU A 51 8.30 2.38 -4.32
N PRO A 52 7.29 1.59 -4.71
CA PRO A 52 5.91 2.05 -4.60
C PRO A 52 5.59 2.38 -3.15
N HIS A 53 4.91 3.50 -2.94
CA HIS A 53 4.46 3.92 -1.62
C HIS A 53 3.02 4.41 -1.68
N MET A 54 2.36 4.39 -0.52
CA MET A 54 0.96 4.79 -0.38
C MET A 54 0.88 5.92 0.63
N HIS A 55 0.25 7.02 0.22
CA HIS A 55 -0.27 8.03 1.14
C HIS A 55 -1.70 7.66 1.50
N LEU A 56 -2.01 7.56 2.79
CA LEU A 56 -3.34 7.25 3.29
C LEU A 56 -3.73 8.27 4.38
N LEU A 57 -4.88 8.91 4.20
CA LEU A 57 -5.52 9.74 5.22
C LEU A 57 -6.81 9.06 5.67
N LEU A 58 -6.93 8.85 6.97
CA LEU A 58 -8.10 8.26 7.62
C LEU A 58 -8.71 9.29 8.57
N PHE A 59 -9.96 9.66 8.33
CA PHE A 59 -10.68 10.61 9.19
C PHE A 59 -11.50 9.84 10.20
N LEU A 60 -11.10 9.89 11.47
CA LEU A 60 -11.81 9.23 12.56
C LEU A 60 -12.89 10.13 13.17
N GLY A 61 -13.81 9.48 13.88
CA GLY A 61 -14.97 10.08 14.52
C GLY A 61 -14.63 10.96 15.70
#